data_AF-K1RA10-F1
#
_entry.id   AF-K1RA10-F1
#
_cell.length_a   1.000
_cell.length_b   1.000
_cell.length_c   1.000
_cell.angle_alpha   90.00
_cell.angle_beta   90.00
_cell.angle_gamma   90.00
#
_symmetry.space_group_name_H-M   'P 1'
#
loop_
_entity.id
_entity.type
_entity.pdbx_description
1 polymer ?
#
loop_
_entity_poly.entity_id
_entity_poly.type
_entity_poly.pdbx_seq_one_letter_code
_entity_poly.pdbx_strand_id
1 'polypeptide(L)'
;MAVFDFRIIYVLLFCLGDCIAFGISSISVDKICEGNPTLTLPHDDECQLYYDCSALDPPSFSPNTKYIRECKYPQLFSTKSLKCEDFDSVVCGPRTEFKQKCDYRAEQCNGPNCINCLMENPSCEGYGDGENHHSSKPGSPWRMECYKGRLLGTFLVDLNQD
;
A
#
# COMPACT_ATOMS: atom_id res chain seq x y z
N MET A 1 3.99 -18.50 -37.27
CA MET A 1 5.04 -18.03 -36.35
C MET A 1 4.35 -17.13 -35.34
N ALA A 2 4.20 -17.61 -34.12
CA ALA A 2 3.46 -16.94 -33.06
C ALA A 2 4.40 -16.00 -32.30
N VAL A 3 3.93 -14.78 -32.03
CA VAL A 3 4.51 -13.89 -31.02
C VAL A 3 3.35 -13.47 -30.14
N PHE A 4 3.10 -14.23 -29.07
CA PHE A 4 2.19 -13.83 -28.00
C PHE A 4 3.05 -13.14 -26.94
N ASP A 5 2.94 -11.82 -26.83
CA ASP A 5 3.57 -11.05 -25.76
C ASP A 5 2.78 -11.26 -24.47
N PHE A 6 3.39 -11.98 -23.53
CA PHE A 6 2.87 -12.27 -22.20
C PHE A 6 3.01 -11.03 -21.31
N ARG A 7 2.00 -10.14 -21.30
CA ARG A 7 1.86 -9.13 -20.24
C ARG A 7 0.44 -9.06 -19.70
N ILE A 8 0.27 -9.78 -18.58
CA ILE A 8 -0.63 -9.51 -17.45
C ILE A 8 -2.06 -9.15 -17.82
N ILE A 9 -2.92 -10.15 -17.95
CA ILE A 9 -4.30 -10.06 -17.45
C ILE A 9 -4.75 -11.49 -17.10
N TYR A 10 -5.04 -11.78 -15.83
CA TYR A 10 -5.87 -12.95 -15.49
C TYR A 10 -7.31 -12.61 -15.94
N VAL A 11 -7.54 -12.67 -17.27
CA VAL A 11 -8.86 -12.53 -17.89
C VAL A 11 -9.55 -13.89 -17.73
N LEU A 12 -10.62 -13.94 -16.94
CA LEU A 12 -11.64 -14.95 -17.20
C LEU A 12 -12.32 -14.55 -18.52
N LEU A 13 -11.88 -15.19 -19.61
CA LEU A 13 -12.34 -14.92 -20.98
C LEU A 13 -13.83 -15.25 -21.10
N PHE A 14 -14.69 -14.23 -21.07
CA PHE A 14 -16.00 -14.26 -21.71
C PHE A 14 -16.06 -13.07 -22.67
N CYS A 15 -15.56 -13.28 -23.89
CA CYS A 15 -15.64 -12.29 -24.97
C CYS A 15 -16.98 -12.44 -25.71
N LEU A 16 -17.99 -11.69 -25.27
CA LEU A 16 -19.15 -11.33 -26.08
C LEU A 16 -19.26 -9.79 -26.10
N GLY A 17 -18.70 -9.15 -27.13
CA GLY A 17 -19.06 -7.79 -27.52
C GLY A 17 -18.05 -6.70 -27.20
N ASP A 18 -17.69 -6.46 -25.94
CA ASP A 18 -16.82 -5.34 -25.54
C ASP A 18 -15.91 -5.72 -24.36
N CYS A 19 -14.63 -5.36 -24.40
CA CYS A 19 -13.66 -5.59 -23.32
C CYS A 19 -13.87 -4.55 -22.20
N ILE A 20 -14.90 -4.73 -21.39
CA ILE A 20 -15.09 -3.93 -20.18
C ILE A 20 -14.17 -4.50 -19.10
N ALA A 21 -13.21 -3.70 -18.63
CA ALA A 21 -12.41 -4.04 -17.46
C ALA A 21 -13.31 -3.95 -16.21
N PHE A 22 -13.76 -5.09 -15.71
CA PHE A 22 -14.55 -5.14 -14.47
C PHE A 22 -13.59 -5.19 -13.27
N GLY A 23 -13.70 -4.20 -12.37
CA GLY A 23 -13.05 -4.22 -11.05
C GLY A 23 -13.55 -5.39 -10.20
N ILE A 24 -12.72 -5.84 -9.25
CA ILE A 24 -12.99 -7.02 -8.42
C ILE A 24 -13.67 -6.54 -7.14
N SER A 25 -15.00 -6.59 -7.11
CA SER A 25 -15.79 -6.32 -5.89
C SER A 25 -15.57 -7.37 -4.79
N SER A 26 -15.85 -7.04 -3.53
CA SER A 26 -15.75 -7.97 -2.38
C SER A 26 -16.49 -9.31 -2.60
N ILE A 27 -17.71 -9.27 -3.14
CA ILE A 27 -18.52 -10.46 -3.47
C ILE A 27 -17.81 -11.36 -4.50
N SER A 28 -16.99 -10.78 -5.37
CA SER A 28 -16.23 -11.53 -6.36
C SER A 28 -14.95 -12.14 -5.80
N VAL A 29 -14.31 -11.50 -4.81
CA VAL A 29 -13.10 -12.03 -4.16
C VAL A 29 -13.40 -13.33 -3.42
N ASP A 30 -14.50 -13.39 -2.67
CA ASP A 30 -14.87 -14.58 -1.89
C ASP A 30 -15.03 -15.80 -2.81
N LYS A 31 -15.75 -15.66 -3.92
CA LYS A 31 -15.93 -16.73 -4.92
C LYS A 31 -14.61 -17.16 -5.58
N ILE A 32 -13.73 -16.20 -5.87
CA ILE A 32 -12.41 -16.47 -6.45
C ILE A 32 -11.57 -17.30 -5.46
N CYS A 33 -11.56 -16.91 -4.19
CA CYS A 33 -10.77 -17.55 -3.16
C CYS A 33 -11.31 -18.91 -2.72
N GLU A 34 -12.63 -19.12 -2.73
CA GLU A 34 -13.24 -20.44 -2.52
C GLU A 34 -12.76 -21.46 -3.56
N GLY A 35 -12.63 -21.04 -4.83
CA GLY A 35 -12.11 -21.90 -5.90
C GLY A 35 -10.58 -22.02 -5.90
N ASN A 36 -9.85 -21.09 -5.29
CA ASN A 36 -8.39 -20.98 -5.38
C ASN A 36 -7.78 -20.57 -4.02
N PRO A 37 -7.68 -21.49 -3.04
CA PRO A 37 -7.34 -21.15 -1.65
C PRO A 37 -5.88 -20.70 -1.44
N THR A 38 -5.01 -20.81 -2.45
CA THR A 38 -3.62 -20.37 -2.39
C THR A 38 -3.33 -19.17 -3.29
N LEU A 39 -4.36 -18.60 -3.93
CA LEU A 39 -4.20 -17.50 -4.85
C LEU A 39 -3.87 -16.20 -4.11
N THR A 40 -2.98 -15.41 -4.70
CA THR A 40 -2.73 -14.03 -4.30
C THR A 40 -3.00 -13.13 -5.49
N LEU A 41 -3.77 -12.07 -5.27
CA LEU A 41 -4.18 -11.14 -6.34
C LEU A 41 -4.01 -9.68 -5.88
N PRO A 42 -3.68 -8.76 -6.80
CA PRO A 42 -3.64 -7.34 -6.48
C PRO A 42 -5.04 -6.80 -6.18
N HIS A 43 -5.13 -5.79 -5.31
CA HIS A 43 -6.33 -4.96 -5.20
C HIS A 43 -6.47 -4.11 -6.47
N ASP A 44 -7.69 -3.82 -6.89
CA ASP A 44 -7.99 -3.06 -8.12
C ASP A 44 -7.76 -1.55 -7.99
N ASP A 45 -8.04 -0.99 -6.82
CA ASP A 45 -7.95 0.46 -6.59
C ASP A 45 -6.70 0.93 -5.85
N GLU A 46 -6.16 0.16 -4.89
CA GLU A 46 -5.10 0.64 -3.99
C GLU A 46 -3.82 -0.18 -4.15
N CYS A 47 -2.68 0.50 -4.32
CA CYS A 47 -1.44 -0.14 -4.77
C CYS A 47 -0.75 -0.99 -3.69
N GLN A 48 -0.92 -0.59 -2.43
CA GLN A 48 -0.40 -1.28 -1.25
C GLN A 48 -1.30 -2.44 -0.80
N LEU A 49 -2.52 -2.55 -1.33
CA LEU A 49 -3.47 -3.60 -0.97
C LEU A 49 -3.41 -4.78 -1.95
N TYR A 50 -3.74 -5.95 -1.41
CA TYR A 50 -3.86 -7.20 -2.14
C TYR A 50 -4.83 -8.14 -1.43
N TYR A 51 -5.24 -9.21 -2.11
CA TYR A 51 -5.97 -10.30 -1.49
C TYR A 51 -5.11 -11.54 -1.42
N ASP A 52 -5.13 -12.18 -0.26
CA ASP A 52 -4.50 -13.45 0.03
C ASP A 52 -5.60 -14.47 0.34
N CYS A 53 -5.89 -15.36 -0.60
CA CYS A 53 -6.93 -16.37 -0.44
C CYS A 53 -6.60 -17.42 0.64
N SER A 54 -5.34 -17.48 1.10
CA SER A 54 -4.92 -18.36 2.19
C SER A 54 -5.19 -17.76 3.58
N ALA A 55 -5.61 -16.49 3.63
CA ALA A 55 -6.01 -15.80 4.84
C ALA A 55 -7.06 -16.56 5.65
N LEU A 56 -6.81 -16.71 6.95
CA LEU A 56 -7.74 -17.35 7.89
C LEU A 56 -8.69 -16.35 8.56
N ASP A 57 -8.21 -15.15 8.85
CA ASP A 57 -8.96 -14.13 9.57
C ASP A 57 -8.90 -12.77 8.85
N PRO A 58 -9.96 -11.95 8.94
CA PRO A 58 -9.94 -10.58 8.43
C PRO A 58 -8.97 -9.70 9.24
N PRO A 59 -8.33 -8.70 8.61
CA PRO A 59 -7.53 -7.72 9.34
C PRO A 59 -8.45 -6.75 10.12
N SER A 60 -7.93 -6.16 11.19
CA SER A 60 -8.69 -5.22 12.04
C SER A 60 -9.25 -4.01 11.27
N PHE A 61 -8.55 -3.56 10.23
CA PHE A 61 -8.99 -2.44 9.39
C PHE A 61 -10.06 -2.82 8.36
N SER A 62 -10.32 -4.12 8.15
CA SER A 62 -11.32 -4.61 7.20
C SER A 62 -11.99 -5.89 7.73
N PRO A 63 -12.80 -5.77 8.81
CA PRO A 63 -13.44 -6.92 9.45
C PRO A 63 -14.41 -7.67 8.51
N ASN A 64 -14.88 -7.01 7.46
CA ASN A 64 -15.85 -7.56 6.50
C ASN A 64 -15.20 -8.21 5.27
N THR A 65 -13.87 -8.18 5.13
CA THR A 65 -13.18 -8.76 3.97
C THR A 65 -12.02 -9.62 4.43
N LYS A 66 -12.29 -10.91 4.62
CA LYS A 66 -11.34 -11.89 5.15
C LYS A 66 -9.99 -11.89 4.45
N TYR A 67 -10.01 -11.82 3.12
CA TYR A 67 -8.85 -12.04 2.27
C TYR A 67 -7.99 -10.79 2.06
N ILE A 68 -8.46 -9.59 2.41
CA ILE A 68 -7.71 -8.37 2.14
C ILE A 68 -6.48 -8.26 3.05
N ARG A 69 -5.37 -7.79 2.49
CA ARG A 69 -4.09 -7.56 3.16
C ARG A 69 -3.49 -6.26 2.66
N GLU A 70 -2.60 -5.71 3.48
CA GLU A 70 -1.88 -4.47 3.20
C GLU A 70 -0.38 -4.72 3.33
N CYS A 71 0.39 -4.26 2.36
CA CYS A 71 1.85 -4.28 2.45
C CYS A 71 2.33 -3.36 3.58
N LYS A 72 3.44 -3.72 4.22
CA LYS A 72 4.02 -2.89 5.27
C LYS A 72 4.55 -1.59 4.66
N TYR A 73 4.17 -0.44 5.19
CA TYR A 73 4.72 0.83 4.74
C TYR A 73 6.27 0.83 4.79
N PRO A 74 6.97 1.34 3.76
CA PRO A 74 6.45 1.96 2.54
C PRO A 74 6.25 1.01 1.35
N GLN A 75 6.27 -0.31 1.54
CA GLN A 75 6.18 -1.31 0.47
C GLN A 75 4.83 -1.29 -0.27
N LEU A 76 4.87 -1.66 -1.54
CA LEU A 76 3.70 -1.73 -2.43
C LEU A 76 3.54 -3.15 -2.98
N PHE A 77 2.33 -3.54 -3.36
CA PHE A 77 2.09 -4.88 -3.91
C PHE A 77 2.42 -4.92 -5.41
N SER A 78 3.38 -5.74 -5.81
CA SER A 78 3.81 -5.91 -7.19
C SER A 78 2.90 -6.86 -7.95
N THR A 79 2.27 -6.38 -9.03
CA THR A 79 1.46 -7.22 -9.94
C THR A 79 2.30 -8.19 -10.77
N LYS A 80 3.63 -8.01 -10.79
CA LYS A 80 4.57 -8.87 -11.52
C LYS A 80 5.02 -10.08 -10.71
N SER A 81 5.42 -9.86 -9.45
CA SER A 81 5.90 -10.92 -8.56
C SER A 81 4.83 -11.47 -7.62
N LEU A 82 3.67 -10.80 -7.54
CA LEU A 82 2.56 -11.09 -6.62
C LEU A 82 2.99 -11.06 -5.15
N LYS A 83 3.87 -10.10 -4.80
CA LYS A 83 4.40 -9.90 -3.46
C LYS A 83 4.56 -8.42 -3.14
N CYS A 84 4.67 -8.10 -1.85
CA CYS A 84 5.09 -6.79 -1.41
C CYS A 84 6.57 -6.57 -1.74
N GLU A 85 6.87 -5.46 -2.39
CA GLU A 85 8.23 -5.04 -2.76
C GLU A 85 8.44 -3.57 -2.35
N ASP A 86 9.69 -3.12 -2.39
CA ASP A 86 10.01 -1.71 -2.14
C ASP A 86 9.27 -0.81 -3.13
N PHE A 87 8.72 0.32 -2.65
CA PHE A 87 7.90 1.18 -3.49
C PHE A 87 8.61 1.68 -4.75
N ASP A 88 9.94 1.77 -4.72
CA ASP A 88 10.73 2.27 -5.83
C ASP A 88 10.87 1.25 -6.98
N SER A 89 10.61 -0.03 -6.71
CA SER A 89 10.62 -1.09 -7.74
C SER A 89 9.22 -1.40 -8.31
N VAL A 90 8.16 -0.90 -7.67
CA VAL A 90 6.77 -1.21 -8.02
C VAL A 90 6.17 -0.13 -8.91
N VAL A 91 5.47 -0.56 -9.96
CA VAL A 91 4.67 0.33 -10.81
C VAL A 91 3.19 0.11 -10.48
N CYS A 92 2.54 1.12 -9.90
CA CYS A 92 1.14 1.00 -9.48
C CYS A 92 0.14 0.98 -10.64
N GLY A 93 0.48 1.61 -11.76
CA GLY A 93 -0.42 1.73 -12.91
C GLY A 93 -1.64 2.58 -12.54
N PRO A 94 -2.88 2.08 -12.73
CA PRO A 94 -4.09 2.83 -12.40
C PRO A 94 -4.40 2.85 -10.88
N ARG A 95 -3.72 2.02 -10.08
CA ARG A 95 -3.95 1.94 -8.64
C ARG A 95 -3.40 3.17 -7.93
N THR A 96 -4.15 3.65 -6.94
CA THR A 96 -3.75 4.75 -6.08
C THR A 96 -2.54 4.37 -5.25
N GLU A 97 -1.49 5.19 -5.33
CA GLU A 97 -0.26 5.03 -4.58
C GLU A 97 -0.29 5.95 -3.35
N PHE A 98 -0.56 5.38 -2.18
CA PHE A 98 -0.45 6.12 -0.93
C PHE A 98 1.03 6.27 -0.52
N LYS A 99 1.46 7.53 -0.39
CA LYS A 99 2.83 7.89 0.00
C LYS A 99 2.96 8.23 1.47
N GLN A 100 1.89 8.68 2.10
CA GLN A 100 1.93 8.99 3.53
C GLN A 100 1.72 7.73 4.33
N LYS A 101 2.48 7.58 5.42
CA LYS A 101 2.36 6.42 6.29
C LYS A 101 0.97 6.32 6.93
N CYS A 102 0.39 7.44 7.32
CA CYS A 102 -0.93 7.48 7.95
C CYS A 102 -2.11 7.16 7.01
N ASP A 103 -1.86 7.11 5.70
CA ASP A 103 -2.85 6.65 4.73
C ASP A 103 -2.93 5.12 4.66
N TYR A 104 -1.94 4.40 5.21
CA TYR A 104 -2.00 2.95 5.33
C TYR A 104 -2.99 2.58 6.42
N ARG A 105 -3.94 1.70 6.08
CA ARG A 105 -5.05 1.33 6.96
C ARG A 105 -4.57 0.67 8.24
N ALA A 106 -3.46 -0.07 8.19
CA ALA A 106 -2.80 -0.68 9.34
C ALA A 106 -2.17 0.33 10.31
N GLU A 107 -1.84 1.54 9.83
CA GLU A 107 -1.27 2.63 10.65
C GLU A 107 -2.35 3.53 11.24
N GLN A 108 -3.60 3.39 10.80
CA GLN A 108 -4.73 4.13 11.33
C GLN A 108 -5.13 3.59 12.71
N CYS A 109 -4.91 4.40 13.73
CA CYS A 109 -5.40 4.13 15.07
C CYS A 109 -6.79 4.75 15.24
N ASN A 110 -7.81 3.91 15.38
CA ASN A 110 -9.20 4.33 15.61
C ASN A 110 -9.63 3.96 17.04
N GLY A 111 -9.76 4.95 17.93
CA GLY A 111 -10.26 4.72 19.29
C GLY A 111 -9.95 5.84 20.30
N PRO A 112 -10.62 5.84 21.47
CA PRO A 112 -10.24 6.70 22.57
C PRO A 112 -8.84 6.27 23.05
N ASN A 113 -7.89 7.21 23.09
CA ASN A 113 -6.44 7.03 23.36
C ASN A 113 -5.53 6.80 22.15
N CYS A 114 -6.01 6.96 20.92
CA CYS A 114 -5.13 7.00 19.76
C CYS A 114 -4.38 8.32 19.66
N ILE A 115 -3.05 8.24 19.62
CA ILE A 115 -2.19 9.38 19.27
C ILE A 115 -2.41 9.70 17.79
N ASN A 116 -2.45 10.98 17.44
CA ASN A 116 -2.57 11.40 16.05
C ASN A 116 -1.35 10.86 15.26
N CYS A 117 -1.62 10.02 14.26
CA CYS A 117 -0.59 9.37 13.46
C CYS A 117 0.40 10.38 12.84
N LEU A 118 -0.06 11.56 12.41
CA LEU A 118 0.78 12.59 11.79
C LEU A 118 1.75 13.27 12.77
N MET A 119 1.56 13.12 14.08
CA MET A 119 2.53 13.62 15.06
C MET A 119 3.77 12.73 15.15
N GLU A 120 3.58 11.42 14.96
CA GLU A 120 4.67 10.43 14.99
C GLU A 120 5.23 10.14 13.59
N ASN A 121 4.39 10.29 12.56
CA ASN A 121 4.73 10.02 11.17
C ASN A 121 4.44 11.29 10.34
N PRO A 122 5.31 12.31 10.40
CA PRO A 122 5.11 13.56 9.66
C PRO A 122 5.04 13.33 8.15
N SER A 123 4.33 14.23 7.47
CA SER A 123 4.22 14.20 6.01
C SER A 123 5.50 14.71 5.34
N CYS A 124 5.91 14.00 4.27
CA CYS A 124 6.97 14.43 3.34
C CYS A 124 6.42 15.19 2.13
N GLU A 125 5.14 15.55 2.11
CA GLU A 125 4.56 16.36 1.04
C GLU A 125 5.15 17.77 1.04
N GLY A 126 5.61 18.24 -0.13
CA GLY A 126 6.25 19.55 -0.27
C GLY A 126 7.72 19.59 0.17
N TYR A 127 8.28 18.49 0.68
CA TYR A 127 9.69 18.37 1.05
C TYR A 127 10.49 17.60 -0.01
N GLY A 128 11.77 17.95 -0.14
CA GLY A 128 12.71 17.24 -1.00
C GLY A 128 13.27 15.97 -0.33
N ASP A 129 13.99 15.16 -1.11
CA ASP A 129 14.67 13.98 -0.58
C ASP A 129 15.79 14.38 0.41
N GLY A 130 15.99 13.55 1.44
CA GLY A 130 16.98 13.71 2.50
C GLY A 130 16.41 14.22 3.84
N GLU A 131 17.30 14.78 4.66
CA GLU A 131 16.95 15.35 5.96
C GLU A 131 16.11 16.62 5.81
N ASN A 132 15.00 16.67 6.53
CA ASN A 132 14.11 17.81 6.64
C ASN A 132 13.74 18.09 8.10
N HIS A 133 13.27 19.30 8.38
CA HIS A 133 12.67 19.60 9.68
C HIS A 133 11.42 18.77 9.91
N HIS A 134 11.23 18.27 11.14
CA HIS A 134 10.01 17.55 11.49
C HIS A 134 8.80 18.48 11.38
N SER A 135 7.93 18.25 10.39
CA SER A 135 6.83 19.18 10.04
C SER A 135 5.83 19.40 11.19
N SER A 136 5.58 18.37 12.00
CA SER A 136 4.69 18.47 13.17
C SER A 136 5.36 18.99 14.47
N LYS A 137 6.68 19.25 14.46
CA LYS A 137 7.45 19.67 15.66
C LYS A 137 8.37 20.87 15.33
N PRO A 138 7.82 22.02 14.91
CA PRO A 138 8.60 23.19 14.52
C PRO A 138 9.45 23.71 15.68
N GLY A 139 10.68 24.14 15.39
CA GLY A 139 11.62 24.67 16.38
C GLY A 139 12.26 23.63 17.30
N SER A 140 11.99 22.33 17.09
CA SER A 140 12.60 21.25 17.86
C SER A 140 13.85 20.67 17.16
N PRO A 141 14.71 19.93 17.89
CA PRO A 141 15.83 19.20 17.30
C PRO A 141 15.39 17.97 16.48
N TRP A 142 14.09 17.68 16.40
CA TRP A 142 13.59 16.57 15.60
C TRP A 142 13.73 16.85 14.11
N ARG A 143 14.09 15.80 13.37
CA ARG A 143 14.21 15.75 11.92
C ARG A 143 13.45 14.57 11.37
N MET A 144 13.19 14.63 10.07
CA MET A 144 12.58 13.57 9.29
C MET A 144 13.39 13.31 8.02
N GLU A 145 13.53 12.05 7.64
CA GLU A 145 14.16 11.65 6.39
C GLU A 145 13.07 11.40 5.35
N CYS A 146 13.11 12.10 4.22
CA CYS A 146 12.17 11.94 3.12
C CYS A 146 12.83 11.29 1.91
N TYR A 147 12.12 10.42 1.21
CA TYR A 147 12.57 9.87 -0.08
C TYR A 147 11.37 9.65 -1.01
N LYS A 148 11.37 10.31 -2.17
CA LYS A 148 10.29 10.29 -3.17
C LYS A 148 8.91 10.60 -2.59
N GLY A 149 8.88 11.54 -1.64
CA GLY A 149 7.67 11.97 -0.94
C GLY A 149 7.18 11.02 0.16
N ARG A 150 8.02 10.08 0.62
CA ARG A 150 7.73 9.15 1.73
C ARG A 150 8.65 9.42 2.91
N LEU A 151 8.10 9.33 4.12
CA LEU A 151 8.86 9.32 5.36
C LEU A 151 9.61 7.99 5.49
N LEU A 152 10.94 8.03 5.62
CA LEU A 152 11.76 6.86 5.95
C LEU A 152 11.96 6.71 7.47
N GLY A 153 11.97 7.82 8.20
CA GLY A 153 12.08 7.81 9.65
C GLY A 153 12.20 9.22 10.24
N THR A 154 12.16 9.28 11.57
CA THR A 154 12.37 10.51 12.35
C THR A 154 13.51 10.30 13.34
N PHE A 155 14.33 11.32 13.56
CA PHE A 155 15.48 11.25 14.46
C PHE A 155 15.71 12.58 15.19
N LEU A 156 16.46 12.52 16.29
CA LEU A 156 16.92 13.69 17.04
C LEU A 156 18.32 14.05 16.56
N VAL A 157 18.55 15.34 16.32
CA VAL A 157 19.90 15.88 16.12
C VAL A 157 20.40 16.40 17.45
N ASP A 158 21.53 15.87 17.91
CA ASP A 158 22.19 16.34 19.12
C ASP A 158 22.79 17.73 18.90
N LEU A 159 22.16 18.76 19.45
CA LEU A 159 22.62 20.16 19.35
C LEU A 159 23.89 20.46 20.17
N ASN A 160 24.54 19.43 20.73
CA ASN A 160 25.73 19.55 21.58
C ASN A 160 26.98 18.91 20.94
N GLN A 161 26.92 18.56 19.65
CA GLN A 161 28.10 18.14 18.88
C GLN A 161 28.62 19.31 18.04
N ASP A 162 29.22 20.29 18.74
CA ASP A 162 30.13 21.30 18.17
C ASP A 162 31.46 21.25 18.93
#